data_AF-A0A661LZL3-F1
#
_entry.id   AF-A0A661LZL3-F1
#
_cell.length_a   1.000
_cell.length_b   1.000
_cell.length_c   1.000
_cell.angle_alpha   90.00
_cell.angle_beta   90.00
_cell.angle_gamma   90.00
#
_symmetry.space_group_name_H-M   'P 1'
#
loop_
_entity.id
_entity.type
_entity.pdbx_description
1 polymer ?
#
loop_
_entity_poly.entity_id
_entity_poly.type
_entity_poly.pdbx_seq_one_letter_code
_entity_poly.pdbx_strand_id
1 'polypeptide(L)' 'MGRIGEVDDVLGAAVYLASEEAAFVTGSILTVDGGWTAYGYLS' A
#
# COMPACT_ATOMS: atom_id res chain seq x y z
N MET A 1 -11.28 3.61 5.47
CA MET A 1 -10.99 2.21 5.87
C MET A 1 -11.03 2.02 7.39
N GLY A 2 -10.71 3.03 8.23
CA GLY A 2 -11.16 3.15 9.63
C GLY A 2 -10.77 2.03 10.62
N ARG A 3 -9.97 1.06 10.19
CA ARG A 3 -9.53 -0.09 10.98
C ARG A 3 -8.01 -0.19 10.98
N ILE A 4 -7.49 -0.92 11.96
CA ILE A 4 -6.09 -1.34 11.93
C ILE A 4 -5.87 -2.27 10.74
N GLY A 5 -4.79 -2.02 10.01
CA GLY A 5 -4.37 -2.87 8.90
C GLY A 5 -3.91 -4.24 9.40
N GLU A 6 -4.17 -5.25 8.60
CA GLU A 6 -3.70 -6.63 8.82
C GLU A 6 -2.59 -6.95 7.81
N VAL A 7 -1.86 -8.04 8.04
CA VAL A 7 -0.78 -8.47 7.14
C VAL A 7 -1.30 -8.65 5.71
N ASP A 8 -2.53 -9.14 5.56
CA ASP A 8 -3.12 -9.41 4.26
C ASP A 8 -3.34 -8.15 3.42
N ASP A 9 -3.47 -6.98 4.05
CA ASP A 9 -3.66 -5.71 3.35
C ASP A 9 -2.43 -5.30 2.54
N VAL A 10 -1.21 -5.72 2.94
CA VAL A 10 0.04 -5.38 2.23
C VAL A 10 0.51 -6.45 1.25
N LEU A 11 -0.03 -7.68 1.33
CA LEU A 11 0.42 -8.82 0.53
C LEU A 11 0.34 -8.53 -0.97
N GLY A 12 -0.80 -8.00 -1.44
CA GLY A 12 -0.98 -7.70 -2.87
C GLY A 12 0.00 -6.65 -3.39
N ALA A 13 0.28 -5.62 -2.58
CA ALA A 13 1.25 -4.58 -2.93
C ALA A 13 2.68 -5.13 -2.98
N ALA A 14 3.05 -6.00 -2.03
CA ALA A 14 4.34 -6.67 -2.03
C ALA A 14 4.51 -7.61 -3.25
N VAL A 15 3.48 -8.40 -3.56
CA VAL A 15 3.48 -9.28 -4.74
C VAL A 15 3.61 -8.46 -6.02
N TYR A 16 2.84 -7.37 -6.16
CA TYR A 16 2.96 -6.47 -7.31
C TYR A 16 4.38 -5.92 -7.46
N LEU A 17 4.97 -5.37 -6.41
CA LEU A 17 6.33 -4.82 -6.48
C LEU A 17 7.40 -5.88 -6.78
N ALA A 18 7.16 -7.14 -6.42
CA ALA A 18 8.05 -8.26 -6.72
C ALA A 18 7.81 -8.90 -8.11
N SER A 19 6.74 -8.50 -8.80
CA SER A 19 6.31 -9.10 -10.06
C SER A 19 6.91 -8.40 -11.29
N GLU A 20 6.79 -9.02 -12.46
CA GLU A 20 7.25 -8.45 -13.73
C GLU A 20 6.43 -7.20 -14.13
N GLU A 21 5.19 -7.11 -13.65
CA GLU A 21 4.29 -6.00 -13.88
C GLU A 21 4.82 -4.67 -13.30
N ALA A 22 5.69 -4.75 -12.29
CA ALA A 22 6.36 -3.60 -11.71
C ALA A 22 7.75 -3.31 -12.32
N ALA A 23 8.12 -3.94 -13.45
CA ALA A 23 9.48 -3.84 -14.02
C ALA A 23 9.97 -2.41 -14.31
N PHE A 24 9.06 -1.46 -14.50
CA PHE A 24 9.39 -0.04 -14.72
C PHE A 24 9.05 0.87 -13.54
N VAL A 25 8.64 0.30 -12.40
CA VAL A 25 8.31 1.03 -11.18
C VAL A 25 9.51 1.00 -10.24
N THR A 26 10.22 2.13 -10.15
CA THR A 26 11.38 2.30 -9.27
C THR A 26 11.38 3.69 -8.65
N GLY A 27 12.11 3.85 -7.53
CA GLY A 27 12.24 5.12 -6.81
C GLY A 27 10.92 5.68 -6.25
N SER A 28 9.88 4.86 -6.15
CA SER A 28 8.52 5.26 -5.79
C SER A 28 8.07 4.57 -4.51
N ILE A 29 7.21 5.23 -3.73
CA ILE A 29 6.60 4.67 -2.51
C ILE A 29 5.15 4.29 -2.84
N LEU A 30 4.81 3.02 -2.70
CA LEU A 30 3.45 2.53 -2.78
C LEU A 30 2.85 2.48 -1.36
N THR A 31 2.09 3.50 -1.00
CA THR A 31 1.49 3.62 0.33
C THR A 31 0.28 2.69 0.48
N VAL A 32 0.28 1.87 1.54
CA VAL A 32 -0.82 0.98 1.91
C VAL A 32 -1.14 1.20 3.39
N ASP A 33 -1.98 2.19 3.68
CA ASP A 33 -2.26 2.63 5.06
C ASP A 33 -3.74 2.94 5.32
N GLY A 34 -4.64 2.47 4.43
CA GLY A 34 -6.07 2.69 4.55
C GLY A 34 -6.52 4.15 4.37
N GLY A 35 -5.65 5.01 3.81
CA GLY A 35 -5.90 6.43 3.56
C GLY A 35 -5.36 7.35 4.65
N TRP A 36 -4.60 6.84 5.62
CA TRP A 36 -4.09 7.62 6.74
C TRP A 36 -3.23 8.81 6.28
N THR A 37 -2.30 8.59 5.35
CA THR A 37 -1.40 9.64 4.84
C THR A 37 -2.18 10.76 4.14
N ALA A 38 -3.33 10.44 3.54
CA ALA A 38 -4.14 11.40 2.81
C ALA A 38 -5.15 12.17 3.69
N TYR A 39 -5.73 11.52 4.71
CA TYR A 39 -6.87 12.05 5.46
C TYR A 39 -6.68 12.12 7.00
N GLY A 40 -5.64 11.48 7.55
CA GLY A 40 -5.44 11.35 9.00
C GLY A 40 -6.48 10.45 9.69
N TYR A 41 -6.52 10.47 11.04
CA TYR A 41 -7.42 9.63 11.86
C TYR A 41 -8.89 10.10 11.86
N LEU A 42 -9.19 11.26 11.28
CA LEU A 42 -10.49 11.94 11.41
C LEU A 42 -11.09 12.20 10.03
N SER A 43 -11.64 11.15 9.43
CA SER A 43 -12.66 11.25 8.37
C SER A 43 -13.91 10.50 8.82
#